data_AF-A0A9R0J0P2-F1
#
_entry.id   AF-A0A9R0J0P2-F1
#
_cell.length_a   1.000
_cell.length_b   1.000
_cell.length_c   1.000
_cell.angle_alpha   90.00
_cell.angle_beta   90.00
_cell.angle_gamma   90.00
#
_symmetry.space_group_name_H-M   'P 1'
#
loop_
_entity.id
_entity.type
_entity.pdbx_description
1 polymer ?
#
loop_
_entity_poly.entity_id
_entity_poly.type
_entity_poly.pdbx_seq_one_letter_code
_entity_poly.pdbx_strand_id
1 'polypeptide(L)'
;MVASLPLCAAILSNKNNKYLSYVKEGKTHKHLRFSGEEIVSRSTKFAIERSSKEDDENTELVHLRCCHNNKYLVKKSEAEGWIIAAAEKPEEDESVWSSTLFEPIIVESHDGYGRTVLRFKHVQSQLYASLSKDDDDDDDDDDDDSLSKCLQLRQEIEDVINSSDVVTIIDWGTLVILPKRVAFKSSSDGKYLVDDQRSSAHPCIRSSVDKKDDARVIHEVYTNPDGTLSIKSSDADGFWTSHEGGEIDVEPFADNTSEQKLATMEIKKGIFQTFVPIKISSNEIALRGLPLNKFCLIDGTSKELVCKANSILRETKFVVEEVVISREVSNIEYHLDDARIYDEATVVLSTNIIHNTSENAFTTEYSFRFVDKRISRWTNGGSLGLGVPVNIKSAGIPLITENGIVISGEFTGTYEWGESKTETNEKEMTYNTSVPPMTQATIRLVSTSGTCDVPFSYSVREVHVDGKTVVYTMDDGLYTGINFYKLQTQMETKPI
;
A
#
# COMPACT_ATOMS: atom_id res chain seq x y z
N MET A 1 -22.80 15.53 -12.09
CA MET A 1 -22.10 15.27 -10.82
C MET A 1 -20.88 14.45 -11.21
N VAL A 2 -19.69 15.05 -11.24
CA VAL A 2 -18.47 14.35 -11.64
C VAL A 2 -18.22 13.25 -10.61
N ALA A 3 -18.00 12.02 -11.06
CA ALA A 3 -17.70 10.91 -10.16
C ALA A 3 -16.41 11.25 -9.40
N SER A 4 -16.47 11.38 -8.08
CA SER A 4 -15.28 11.64 -7.26
C SER A 4 -14.33 10.45 -7.36
N LEU A 5 -13.10 10.67 -7.82
CA LEU A 5 -12.08 9.64 -7.85
C LEU A 5 -11.70 9.21 -6.42
N PRO A 6 -11.36 7.92 -6.21
CA PRO A 6 -10.93 7.44 -4.91
C PRO A 6 -9.56 8.02 -4.54
N LEU A 7 -9.30 8.20 -3.24
CA LEU A 7 -8.01 8.70 -2.74
C LEU A 7 -6.83 7.78 -3.08
N CYS A 8 -7.09 6.47 -3.18
CA CYS A 8 -6.13 5.49 -3.64
C CYS A 8 -6.81 4.51 -4.59
N ALA A 9 -6.13 4.14 -5.66
CA ALA A 9 -6.64 3.22 -6.66
C ALA A 9 -5.59 2.21 -7.12
N ALA A 10 -6.07 1.06 -7.60
CA ALA A 10 -5.37 0.30 -8.61
C ALA A 10 -5.85 0.77 -10.00
N ILE A 11 -4.92 0.82 -10.96
CA ILE A 11 -5.19 1.28 -12.33
C ILE A 11 -5.03 0.08 -13.26
N LEU A 12 -6.12 -0.37 -13.87
CA LEU A 12 -6.16 -1.51 -14.79
C LEU A 12 -6.16 -1.01 -16.24
N SER A 13 -5.27 -1.54 -17.10
CA SER A 13 -5.35 -1.26 -18.53
C SER A 13 -6.47 -2.08 -19.17
N ASN A 14 -7.33 -1.41 -19.94
CA ASN A 14 -8.39 -2.08 -20.69
C ASN A 14 -7.86 -2.78 -21.95
N LYS A 15 -6.63 -2.46 -22.38
CA LYS A 15 -5.98 -3.07 -23.55
C LYS A 15 -5.46 -4.48 -23.23
N ASN A 16 -4.71 -4.64 -22.14
CA ASN A 16 -4.00 -5.89 -21.83
C ASN A 16 -4.45 -6.58 -20.52
N ASN A 17 -5.43 -6.00 -19.82
CA ASN A 17 -5.96 -6.51 -18.55
C ASN A 17 -4.91 -6.70 -17.44
N LYS A 18 -3.84 -5.92 -17.44
CA LYS A 18 -2.84 -5.89 -16.36
C LYS A 18 -2.90 -4.58 -15.59
N TYR A 19 -2.54 -4.64 -14.31
CA TYR A 19 -2.46 -3.46 -13.46
C TYR A 19 -1.19 -2.67 -13.75
N LEU A 20 -1.30 -1.34 -13.73
CA LEU A 20 -0.14 -0.46 -13.68
C LEU A 20 0.65 -0.79 -12.42
N SER A 21 1.95 -1.01 -12.55
CA SER A 21 2.82 -1.42 -11.45
C SER A 21 4.16 -0.68 -11.51
N TYR A 22 4.68 -0.34 -10.34
CA TYR A 22 6.02 0.20 -10.18
C TYR A 22 7.11 -0.84 -10.46
N VAL A 23 8.07 -0.49 -11.32
CA VAL A 23 9.23 -1.34 -11.61
C VAL A 23 10.33 -1.08 -10.57
N LYS A 24 10.53 -2.07 -9.68
CA LYS A 24 11.45 -1.99 -8.53
C LYS A 24 12.92 -2.14 -8.89
N GLU A 25 13.26 -2.84 -9.97
CA GLU A 25 14.65 -3.17 -10.29
C GLU A 25 14.93 -3.16 -11.79
N GLY A 26 16.22 -3.23 -12.14
CA GLY A 26 16.69 -3.33 -13.52
C GLY A 26 16.80 -1.99 -14.24
N LYS A 27 17.04 -2.04 -15.56
CA LYS A 27 17.31 -0.84 -16.39
C LYS A 27 16.13 0.15 -16.40
N THR A 28 14.93 -0.33 -16.17
CA THR A 28 13.69 0.44 -16.14
C THR A 28 13.18 0.69 -14.73
N HIS A 29 14.04 0.59 -13.72
CA HIS A 29 13.74 1.04 -12.36
C HIS A 29 13.06 2.42 -12.39
N LYS A 30 12.07 2.64 -11.53
CA LYS A 30 11.18 3.82 -11.47
C LYS A 30 10.13 3.97 -12.57
N HIS A 31 10.20 3.18 -13.63
CA HIS A 31 9.14 3.20 -14.65
C HIS A 31 7.86 2.55 -14.11
N LEU A 32 6.75 2.87 -14.77
CA LEU A 32 5.45 2.29 -14.49
C LEU A 32 5.06 1.40 -15.66
N ARG A 33 4.71 0.15 -15.40
CA ARG A 33 4.43 -0.86 -16.43
C ARG A 33 3.10 -1.54 -16.17
N PHE A 34 2.31 -1.74 -17.23
CA PHE A 34 1.10 -2.55 -17.20
C PHE A 34 1.45 -4.04 -17.23
N SER A 35 2.06 -4.52 -16.14
CA SER A 35 2.46 -5.92 -15.94
C SER A 35 2.11 -6.44 -14.55
N GLY A 36 1.42 -5.66 -13.72
CA GLY A 36 0.97 -6.10 -12.41
C GLY A 36 -0.12 -7.15 -12.55
N GLU A 37 0.10 -8.33 -11.97
CA GLU A 37 -0.86 -9.43 -11.98
C GLU A 37 -1.81 -9.38 -10.78
N GLU A 38 -1.35 -8.82 -9.66
CA GLU A 38 -2.12 -8.76 -8.43
C GLU A 38 -2.64 -7.35 -8.18
N ILE A 39 -3.97 -7.24 -7.99
CA ILE A 39 -4.57 -5.95 -7.61
C ILE A 39 -4.11 -5.48 -6.23
N VAL A 40 -3.76 -6.40 -5.32
CA VAL A 40 -3.40 -6.10 -3.92
C VAL A 40 -1.89 -6.06 -3.68
N SER A 41 -1.15 -5.35 -4.53
CA SER A 41 0.28 -5.07 -4.32
C SER A 41 0.54 -3.60 -4.01
N ARG A 42 1.53 -3.32 -3.14
CA ARG A 42 1.96 -1.94 -2.91
C ARG A 42 2.48 -1.26 -4.19
N SER A 43 3.03 -2.04 -5.12
CA SER A 43 3.50 -1.55 -6.43
C SER A 43 2.37 -1.18 -7.38
N THR A 44 1.17 -1.74 -7.19
CA THR A 44 -0.03 -1.46 -8.02
C THR A 44 -0.95 -0.41 -7.40
N LYS A 45 -0.61 0.10 -6.21
CA LYS A 45 -1.38 1.12 -5.50
C LYS A 45 -0.89 2.53 -5.81
N PHE A 46 -1.78 3.38 -6.27
CA PHE A 46 -1.52 4.79 -6.57
C PHE A 46 -2.45 5.69 -5.76
N ALA A 47 -1.90 6.74 -5.15
CA ALA A 47 -2.68 7.80 -4.55
C ALA A 47 -3.08 8.82 -5.64
N ILE A 48 -4.31 9.29 -5.56
CA ILE A 48 -4.86 10.34 -6.43
C ILE A 48 -5.10 11.55 -5.53
N GLU A 49 -4.31 12.60 -5.72
CA GLU A 49 -4.35 13.83 -4.93
C GLU A 49 -4.88 14.97 -5.79
N ARG A 50 -5.82 15.76 -5.26
CA ARG A 50 -6.33 16.93 -5.98
C ARG A 50 -5.27 18.01 -6.05
N SER A 51 -5.25 18.75 -7.16
CA SER A 51 -4.47 19.97 -7.28
C SER A 51 -4.91 21.01 -6.25
N SER A 52 -3.97 21.86 -5.84
CA SER A 52 -4.19 22.99 -4.95
C SER A 52 -4.77 24.23 -5.65
N LYS A 53 -4.76 24.27 -7.00
CA LYS A 53 -5.36 25.36 -7.77
C LYS A 53 -6.89 25.36 -7.59
N GLU A 54 -7.45 26.54 -7.33
CA GLU A 54 -8.91 26.72 -7.29
C GLU A 54 -9.48 26.63 -8.72
N ASP A 55 -10.55 25.85 -8.89
CA ASP A 55 -11.21 25.59 -10.18
C ASP A 55 -11.81 26.86 -10.80
N ASP A 56 -11.15 27.45 -11.80
CA ASP A 56 -11.78 28.45 -12.68
C ASP A 56 -12.69 27.79 -13.75
N GLU A 57 -12.46 26.51 -14.11
CA GLU A 57 -13.12 25.85 -15.25
C GLU A 57 -13.83 24.52 -14.94
N ASN A 58 -14.03 24.15 -13.67
CA ASN A 58 -14.76 22.94 -13.26
C ASN A 58 -14.09 21.62 -13.75
N THR A 59 -12.80 21.67 -14.06
CA THR A 59 -11.93 20.54 -14.45
C THR A 59 -11.03 20.15 -13.28
N GLU A 60 -11.38 19.04 -12.63
CA GLU A 60 -10.64 18.52 -11.47
C GLU A 60 -9.26 17.98 -11.89
N LEU A 61 -8.20 18.77 -11.72
CA LEU A 61 -6.82 18.33 -11.95
C LEU A 61 -6.30 17.51 -10.76
N VAL A 62 -5.50 16.48 -11.07
CA VAL A 62 -4.95 15.57 -10.07
C VAL A 62 -3.46 15.34 -10.23
N HIS A 63 -2.81 15.03 -9.11
CA HIS A 63 -1.51 14.38 -9.05
C HIS A 63 -1.70 12.89 -8.83
N LEU A 64 -0.89 12.09 -9.52
CA LEU A 64 -0.77 10.65 -9.28
C LEU A 64 0.52 10.39 -8.53
N ARG A 65 0.45 9.59 -7.46
CA ARG A 65 1.61 9.24 -6.64
C ARG A 65 1.70 7.74 -6.41
N CYS A 66 2.84 7.14 -6.73
CA CYS A 66 3.08 5.72 -6.48
C CYS A 66 3.17 5.46 -4.97
N CYS A 67 2.38 4.54 -4.43
CA CYS A 67 2.41 4.25 -2.99
C CYS A 67 3.60 3.36 -2.58
N HIS A 68 4.31 2.74 -3.53
CA HIS A 68 5.52 1.98 -3.24
C HIS A 68 6.65 2.90 -2.77
N ASN A 69 7.15 3.77 -3.64
CA ASN A 69 8.25 4.70 -3.32
C ASN A 69 7.76 6.07 -2.81
N ASN A 70 6.44 6.27 -2.71
CA ASN A 70 5.79 7.50 -2.29
C ASN A 70 6.08 8.72 -3.20
N LYS A 71 6.47 8.55 -4.47
CA LYS A 71 6.84 9.65 -5.39
C LYS A 71 5.78 9.93 -6.45
N TYR A 72 5.68 11.20 -6.85
CA TYR A 72 4.75 11.67 -7.87
C TYR A 72 5.17 11.22 -9.26
N LEU A 73 4.16 10.94 -10.09
CA LEU A 73 4.33 10.64 -11.50
C LEU A 73 4.74 11.90 -12.25
N VAL A 74 5.79 11.78 -13.05
CA VAL A 74 6.38 12.87 -13.82
C VAL A 74 6.97 12.32 -15.12
N LYS A 75 7.10 13.17 -16.14
CA LYS A 75 7.92 12.84 -17.30
C LYS A 75 9.35 12.49 -16.87
N LYS A 76 9.97 11.55 -17.57
CA LYS A 76 11.36 11.13 -17.31
C LYS A 76 12.37 12.20 -17.71
N SER A 77 12.12 12.88 -18.84
CA SER A 77 12.91 14.01 -19.31
C SER A 77 12.03 14.92 -20.17
N GLU A 78 12.54 16.10 -20.54
CA GLU A 78 11.82 17.03 -21.41
C GLU A 78 11.52 16.41 -22.79
N ALA A 79 12.49 15.66 -23.33
CA ALA A 79 12.43 15.05 -24.66
C ALA A 79 11.72 13.68 -24.69
N GLU A 80 11.76 12.92 -23.59
CA GLU A 80 11.14 11.59 -23.52
C GLU A 80 9.67 11.68 -23.05
N GLY A 81 8.78 10.96 -23.73
CA GLY A 81 7.38 10.84 -23.34
C GLY A 81 7.11 9.82 -22.22
N TRP A 82 8.13 9.21 -21.63
CA TRP A 82 7.96 8.18 -20.59
C TRP A 82 7.57 8.79 -19.25
N ILE A 83 6.63 8.17 -18.55
CA ILE A 83 6.23 8.57 -17.19
C ILE A 83 6.89 7.64 -16.17
N ILE A 84 7.50 8.24 -15.14
CA ILE A 84 8.17 7.55 -14.04
C ILE A 84 7.65 8.08 -12.69
N ALA A 85 7.76 7.27 -11.64
CA ALA A 85 7.46 7.71 -10.27
C ALA A 85 8.73 8.20 -9.58
N ALA A 86 9.08 9.48 -9.77
CA ALA A 86 10.37 10.02 -9.31
C ALA A 86 10.31 11.42 -8.69
N ALA A 87 9.22 12.16 -8.83
CA ALA A 87 9.12 13.51 -8.29
C ALA A 87 8.87 13.48 -6.76
N GLU A 88 9.72 14.19 -6.00
CA GLU A 88 9.64 14.25 -4.53
C GLU A 88 8.48 15.14 -4.03
N LYS A 89 8.06 16.11 -4.84
CA LYS A 89 7.03 17.11 -4.54
C LYS A 89 6.11 17.26 -5.76
N PRO A 90 4.84 17.65 -5.56
CA PRO A 90 3.99 18.03 -6.68
C PRO A 90 4.55 19.29 -7.35
N GLU A 91 4.44 19.34 -8.67
CA GLU A 91 4.73 20.50 -9.52
C GLU A 91 3.47 20.84 -10.31
N GLU A 92 2.95 22.06 -10.11
CA GLU A 92 1.68 22.55 -10.64
C GLU A 92 1.86 23.64 -11.71
N ASP A 93 3.09 24.08 -11.99
CA ASP A 93 3.35 24.90 -13.16
C ASP A 93 3.07 24.07 -14.43
N GLU A 94 2.11 24.53 -15.24
CA GLU A 94 1.67 23.83 -16.45
C GLU A 94 2.61 24.08 -17.63
N SER A 95 3.54 25.02 -17.50
CA SER A 95 4.51 25.36 -18.54
C SER A 95 5.79 24.52 -18.47
N VAL A 96 6.10 23.92 -17.31
CA VAL A 96 7.32 23.14 -17.11
C VAL A 96 7.10 21.66 -17.44
N TRP A 97 8.04 21.07 -18.18
CA TRP A 97 7.95 19.66 -18.58
C TRP A 97 7.87 18.68 -17.40
N SER A 98 8.35 19.09 -16.22
CA SER A 98 8.31 18.34 -14.96
C SER A 98 6.99 18.49 -14.20
N SER A 99 5.97 19.12 -14.80
CA SER A 99 4.62 19.17 -14.25
C SER A 99 4.15 17.76 -13.89
N THR A 100 3.43 17.65 -12.78
CA THR A 100 2.91 16.38 -12.26
C THR A 100 1.39 16.29 -12.37
N LEU A 101 0.78 17.24 -13.08
CA LEU A 101 -0.65 17.38 -13.23
C LEU A 101 -1.18 16.48 -14.36
N PHE A 102 -2.27 15.79 -14.05
CA PHE A 102 -3.08 15.02 -14.98
C PHE A 102 -4.53 15.47 -14.90
N GLU A 103 -5.18 15.55 -16.06
CA GLU A 103 -6.61 15.75 -16.21
C GLU A 103 -7.27 14.37 -16.42
N PRO A 104 -8.14 13.91 -15.48
CA PRO A 104 -8.92 12.70 -15.65
C PRO A 104 -10.14 12.96 -16.54
N ILE A 105 -10.24 12.26 -17.66
CA ILE A 105 -11.34 12.39 -18.63
C ILE A 105 -12.16 11.11 -18.62
N ILE A 106 -13.39 11.19 -18.09
CA ILE A 106 -14.28 10.02 -17.96
C ILE A 106 -14.74 9.55 -19.34
N VAL A 107 -14.48 8.28 -19.64
CA VAL A 107 -14.94 7.59 -20.87
C VAL A 107 -16.30 6.93 -20.59
N GLU A 108 -16.39 6.17 -19.51
CA GLU A 108 -17.61 5.52 -19.06
C GLU A 108 -17.69 5.59 -17.54
N SER A 109 -18.82 6.09 -17.02
CA SER A 109 -18.94 6.27 -15.57
C SER A 109 -19.06 4.93 -14.84
N HIS A 110 -19.64 3.88 -15.45
CA HIS A 110 -19.88 2.57 -14.81
C HIS A 110 -19.73 1.39 -15.80
N ASP A 111 -18.68 0.59 -15.63
CA ASP A 111 -18.39 -0.64 -16.41
C ASP A 111 -19.35 -1.85 -16.16
N GLY A 112 -20.60 -1.60 -15.76
CA GLY A 112 -21.51 -2.66 -15.31
C GLY A 112 -21.18 -3.26 -13.93
N TYR A 113 -19.96 -3.07 -13.41
CA TYR A 113 -19.52 -3.40 -12.05
C TYR A 113 -19.40 -2.16 -11.15
N GLY A 114 -19.74 -0.99 -11.67
CA GLY A 114 -19.73 0.28 -10.94
C GLY A 114 -18.34 0.91 -10.82
N ARG A 115 -17.39 0.51 -11.66
CA ARG A 115 -16.05 1.10 -11.73
C ARG A 115 -16.01 2.23 -12.76
N THR A 116 -15.14 3.20 -12.51
CA THR A 116 -14.96 4.36 -13.40
C THR A 116 -13.93 4.03 -14.47
N VAL A 117 -14.27 4.22 -15.74
CA VAL A 117 -13.36 4.09 -16.88
C VAL A 117 -12.99 5.49 -17.37
N LEU A 118 -11.71 5.78 -17.47
CA LEU A 118 -11.23 7.11 -17.84
C LEU A 118 -9.90 7.08 -18.61
N ARG A 119 -9.51 8.25 -19.09
CA ARG A 119 -8.17 8.55 -19.60
C ARG A 119 -7.48 9.55 -18.70
N PHE A 120 -6.16 9.47 -18.58
CA PHE A 120 -5.36 10.51 -17.95
C PHE A 120 -4.63 11.32 -19.01
N LYS A 121 -4.93 12.61 -19.10
CA LYS A 121 -4.23 13.53 -20.00
C LYS A 121 -3.21 14.34 -19.20
N HIS A 122 -1.94 14.26 -19.57
CA HIS A 122 -0.88 15.03 -18.92
C HIS A 122 -1.01 16.50 -19.31
N VAL A 123 -1.14 17.38 -18.31
CA VAL A 123 -1.56 18.78 -18.53
C VAL A 123 -0.53 19.55 -19.34
N GLN A 124 0.76 19.46 -19.02
CA GLN A 124 1.76 20.27 -19.73
C GLN A 124 1.90 19.88 -21.22
N SER A 125 1.88 18.59 -21.53
CA SER A 125 2.11 18.12 -22.91
C SER A 125 0.83 17.97 -23.72
N GLN A 126 -0.33 18.01 -23.07
CA GLN A 126 -1.64 17.76 -23.68
C GLN A 126 -1.75 16.37 -24.36
N LEU A 127 -0.95 15.41 -23.89
CA LEU A 127 -0.90 14.02 -24.40
C LEU A 127 -1.52 13.07 -23.37
N TYR A 128 -2.02 11.93 -23.85
CA TYR A 128 -2.66 10.92 -23.02
C TYR A 128 -1.64 9.91 -22.50
N ALA A 129 -1.76 9.56 -21.23
CA ALA A 129 -0.97 8.50 -20.61
C ALA A 129 -1.49 7.15 -21.10
N SER A 130 -0.63 6.42 -21.82
CA SER A 130 -0.98 5.26 -22.60
C SER A 130 -0.02 4.11 -22.36
N LEU A 131 -0.52 2.88 -22.44
CA LEU A 131 0.32 1.69 -22.62
C LEU A 131 1.08 1.83 -23.93
N SER A 132 2.40 1.63 -23.89
CA SER A 132 3.28 1.79 -25.05
C SER A 132 3.06 0.73 -26.15
N LYS A 133 3.94 -0.26 -26.27
CA LYS A 133 3.75 -1.42 -27.16
C LYS A 133 3.36 -2.62 -26.29
N ASP A 134 2.41 -3.42 -26.75
CA ASP A 134 2.10 -4.74 -26.17
C ASP A 134 2.78 -5.84 -26.98
N ASP A 135 2.97 -7.03 -26.41
CA ASP A 135 3.70 -8.13 -27.09
C ASP A 135 2.99 -8.63 -28.36
N ASP A 136 1.70 -8.32 -28.50
CA ASP A 136 0.85 -8.69 -29.64
C ASP A 136 0.89 -7.66 -30.79
N ASP A 137 1.62 -6.55 -30.64
CA ASP A 137 1.77 -5.55 -31.69
C ASP A 137 2.87 -6.02 -32.68
N ASP A 138 2.47 -6.63 -33.81
CA ASP A 138 3.29 -7.29 -34.85
C ASP A 138 4.36 -6.40 -35.56
N ASP A 139 4.62 -5.18 -35.10
CA ASP A 139 5.44 -4.19 -35.79
C ASP A 139 6.72 -3.79 -35.00
N ASP A 140 7.85 -4.27 -35.53
CA ASP A 140 9.26 -3.79 -35.43
C ASP A 140 10.26 -4.66 -34.64
N ASP A 141 11.14 -5.32 -35.40
CA ASP A 141 12.23 -6.23 -34.99
C ASP A 141 13.47 -5.55 -34.31
N ASP A 142 13.42 -4.29 -33.86
CA ASP A 142 14.66 -3.55 -33.53
C ASP A 142 14.66 -2.59 -32.30
N ASP A 143 13.65 -2.62 -31.41
CA ASP A 143 13.65 -1.79 -30.19
C ASP A 143 13.95 -2.58 -28.90
N ASP A 144 14.61 -1.94 -27.94
CA ASP A 144 14.87 -2.48 -26.60
C ASP A 144 13.53 -2.80 -25.90
N ASP A 145 13.13 -4.09 -25.94
CA ASP A 145 11.94 -4.67 -25.29
C ASP A 145 11.79 -4.30 -23.81
N SER A 146 12.84 -3.78 -23.17
CA SER A 146 12.78 -3.37 -21.77
C SER A 146 11.75 -2.28 -21.48
N LEU A 147 11.33 -1.47 -22.47
CA LEU A 147 10.30 -0.44 -22.29
C LEU A 147 8.90 -0.83 -22.77
N SER A 148 8.71 -2.07 -23.24
CA SER A 148 7.38 -2.60 -23.56
C SER A 148 6.42 -2.48 -22.36
N LYS A 149 5.14 -2.23 -22.66
CA LYS A 149 4.04 -2.04 -21.69
C LYS A 149 4.24 -0.92 -20.67
N CYS A 150 5.32 -0.13 -20.77
CA CYS A 150 5.55 1.02 -19.90
C CYS A 150 4.60 2.18 -20.25
N LEU A 151 4.29 3.01 -19.25
CA LEU A 151 3.43 4.18 -19.36
C LEU A 151 4.13 5.28 -20.16
N GLN A 152 3.52 5.68 -21.28
CA GLN A 152 4.05 6.65 -22.22
C GLN A 152 2.98 7.67 -22.61
N LEU A 153 3.38 8.91 -22.79
CA LEU A 153 2.54 9.96 -23.33
C LEU A 153 2.43 9.85 -24.85
N ARG A 154 1.21 9.73 -25.37
CA ARG A 154 0.90 9.63 -26.81
C ARG A 154 -0.31 10.50 -27.18
N GLN A 155 -0.49 10.74 -28.47
CA GLN A 155 -1.76 11.30 -28.94
C GLN A 155 -2.89 10.30 -28.69
N GLU A 156 -4.12 10.79 -28.66
CA GLU A 156 -5.32 9.95 -28.52
C GLU A 156 -5.38 8.91 -29.64
N ILE A 157 -5.60 7.64 -29.28
CA ILE A 157 -5.68 6.52 -30.22
C ILE A 157 -7.12 6.02 -30.22
N GLU A 158 -7.98 6.67 -31.00
CA GLU A 158 -9.40 6.32 -31.23
C GLU A 158 -10.31 6.17 -29.98
N ASP A 159 -11.61 6.47 -30.13
CA ASP A 159 -12.59 6.37 -29.04
C ASP A 159 -13.09 4.93 -28.81
N VAL A 160 -12.16 4.01 -28.52
CA VAL A 160 -12.47 2.60 -28.23
C VAL A 160 -12.12 2.25 -26.79
N ILE A 161 -13.03 1.56 -26.09
CA ILE A 161 -12.90 1.17 -24.67
C ILE A 161 -11.63 0.32 -24.38
N ASN A 162 -11.13 -0.39 -25.39
CA ASN A 162 -9.92 -1.22 -25.31
C ASN A 162 -8.67 -0.50 -25.87
N SER A 163 -8.72 0.82 -26.01
CA SER A 163 -7.55 1.60 -26.43
C SER A 163 -6.48 1.61 -25.34
N SER A 164 -5.22 1.84 -25.74
CA SER A 164 -4.06 1.77 -24.87
C SER A 164 -4.01 2.90 -23.83
N ASP A 165 -4.74 3.99 -24.03
CA ASP A 165 -4.88 5.13 -23.11
C ASP A 165 -6.11 5.04 -22.16
N VAL A 166 -6.95 4.02 -22.35
CA VAL A 166 -8.15 3.80 -21.52
C VAL A 166 -7.83 2.88 -20.35
N VAL A 167 -8.19 3.33 -19.15
CA VAL A 167 -7.96 2.60 -17.90
C VAL A 167 -9.21 2.52 -17.04
N THR A 168 -9.32 1.43 -16.29
CA THR A 168 -10.35 1.24 -15.26
C THR A 168 -9.77 1.52 -13.88
N ILE A 169 -10.42 2.42 -13.14
CA ILE A 169 -10.05 2.81 -11.78
C ILE A 169 -10.76 1.92 -10.77
N ILE A 170 -9.98 1.25 -9.93
CA ILE A 170 -10.50 0.40 -8.87
C ILE A 170 -10.18 1.03 -7.52
N ASP A 171 -11.21 1.37 -6.74
CA ASP A 171 -11.06 1.98 -5.42
C ASP A 171 -10.37 1.01 -4.44
N TRP A 172 -9.12 1.34 -4.10
CA TRP A 172 -8.31 0.55 -3.18
C TRP A 172 -8.94 0.45 -1.78
N GLY A 173 -9.67 1.48 -1.34
CA GLY A 173 -10.33 1.52 -0.04
C GLY A 173 -11.41 0.46 0.14
N THR A 174 -11.94 -0.06 -0.97
CA THR A 174 -12.96 -1.11 -0.99
C THR A 174 -12.39 -2.52 -1.00
N LEU A 175 -11.10 -2.68 -1.33
CA LEU A 175 -10.44 -3.99 -1.38
C LEU A 175 -10.30 -4.60 0.02
N VAL A 176 -10.45 -5.92 0.09
CA VAL A 176 -10.31 -6.69 1.32
C VAL A 176 -9.10 -7.62 1.16
N ILE A 177 -8.05 -7.37 1.92
CA ILE A 177 -6.86 -8.22 1.99
C ILE A 177 -6.96 -9.02 3.29
N LEU A 178 -7.20 -10.32 3.20
CA LEU A 178 -7.21 -11.19 4.37
C LEU A 178 -5.82 -11.82 4.58
N PRO A 179 -5.43 -12.12 5.84
CA PRO A 179 -4.29 -12.99 6.08
C PRO A 179 -4.49 -14.35 5.42
N LYS A 180 -3.37 -15.02 5.12
CA LYS A 180 -3.39 -16.33 4.46
C LYS A 180 -4.12 -17.40 5.27
N ARG A 181 -4.10 -17.35 6.61
CA ARG A 181 -4.77 -18.34 7.49
C ARG A 181 -5.71 -17.65 8.46
N VAL A 182 -7.00 -17.94 8.33
CA VAL A 182 -8.05 -17.26 9.08
C VAL A 182 -9.09 -18.23 9.62
N ALA A 183 -9.80 -17.78 10.65
CA ALA A 183 -11.04 -18.35 11.12
C ALA A 183 -12.17 -17.36 10.84
N PHE A 184 -13.30 -17.85 10.34
CA PHE A 184 -14.50 -17.05 10.16
C PHE A 184 -15.46 -17.32 11.31
N LYS A 185 -15.78 -16.28 12.08
CA LYS A 185 -16.77 -16.34 13.16
C LYS A 185 -18.06 -15.66 12.72
N SER A 186 -19.15 -16.41 12.71
CA SER A 186 -20.47 -15.89 12.36
C SER A 186 -20.95 -14.86 13.39
N SER A 187 -21.32 -13.66 12.92
CA SER A 187 -21.87 -12.59 13.77
C SER A 187 -23.31 -12.87 14.24
N SER A 188 -23.96 -13.91 13.70
CA SER A 188 -25.32 -14.30 14.06
C SER A 188 -25.40 -15.13 15.34
N ASP A 189 -24.57 -16.17 15.44
CA ASP A 189 -24.56 -17.15 16.53
C ASP A 189 -23.25 -17.18 17.32
N GLY A 190 -22.23 -16.42 16.89
CA GLY A 190 -20.94 -16.30 17.56
C GLY A 190 -20.03 -17.50 17.42
N LYS A 191 -20.34 -18.44 16.52
CA LYS A 191 -19.57 -19.67 16.31
C LYS A 191 -18.69 -19.59 15.06
N TYR A 192 -17.65 -20.42 15.04
CA TYR A 192 -16.72 -20.53 13.94
C TYR A 192 -17.23 -21.49 12.86
N LEU A 193 -16.91 -21.12 11.62
CA LEU A 193 -17.15 -21.92 10.44
C LEU A 193 -16.13 -23.05 10.35
N VAL A 194 -16.62 -24.26 10.12
CA VAL A 194 -15.83 -25.47 9.93
C VAL A 194 -16.43 -26.28 8.80
N ASP A 195 -15.64 -27.14 8.17
CA ASP A 195 -16.19 -28.19 7.32
C ASP A 195 -16.84 -29.29 8.16
N ASP A 196 -18.00 -29.76 7.70
CA ASP A 196 -18.74 -30.88 8.28
C ASP A 196 -18.65 -32.09 7.34
N GLN A 197 -17.70 -32.99 7.62
CA GLN A 197 -17.49 -34.22 6.85
C GLN A 197 -18.43 -35.38 7.25
N ARG A 198 -19.50 -35.13 8.02
CA ARG A 198 -20.43 -36.19 8.45
C ARG A 198 -21.10 -36.92 7.29
N SER A 199 -21.19 -36.29 6.12
CA SER A 199 -21.61 -36.93 4.86
C SER A 199 -20.44 -36.93 3.89
N SER A 200 -19.86 -38.10 3.61
CA SER A 200 -18.76 -38.23 2.63
C SER A 200 -19.18 -37.90 1.19
N ALA A 201 -20.48 -37.75 0.93
CA ALA A 201 -21.00 -37.42 -0.40
C ALA A 201 -21.13 -35.90 -0.64
N HIS A 202 -21.32 -35.10 0.42
CA HIS A 202 -21.55 -33.65 0.34
C HIS A 202 -20.97 -32.96 1.58
N PRO A 203 -19.64 -32.76 1.64
CA PRO A 203 -19.02 -31.99 2.73
C PRO A 203 -19.43 -30.52 2.60
N CYS A 204 -20.01 -29.95 3.66
CA CYS A 204 -20.51 -28.58 3.67
C CYS A 204 -19.80 -27.73 4.73
N ILE A 205 -19.89 -26.40 4.61
CA ILE A 205 -19.39 -25.47 5.64
C ILE A 205 -20.51 -25.12 6.63
N ARG A 206 -20.25 -25.23 7.93
CA ARG A 206 -21.22 -24.98 9.00
C ARG A 206 -20.68 -24.13 10.12
N SER A 207 -21.57 -23.32 10.69
CA SER A 207 -21.31 -22.62 11.96
C SER A 207 -21.56 -23.58 13.13
N SER A 208 -20.51 -24.04 13.81
CA SER A 208 -20.67 -25.07 14.85
C SER A 208 -19.69 -25.02 16.03
N VAL A 209 -18.48 -24.51 15.84
CA VAL A 209 -17.42 -24.58 16.85
C VAL A 209 -17.34 -23.28 17.66
N ASP A 210 -17.22 -23.37 18.98
CA ASP A 210 -17.20 -22.19 19.86
C ASP A 210 -15.78 -21.61 20.10
N LYS A 211 -14.73 -22.40 19.84
CA LYS A 211 -13.35 -22.04 20.18
C LYS A 211 -12.46 -21.87 18.94
N LYS A 212 -11.58 -20.87 18.99
CA LYS A 212 -10.64 -20.53 17.91
C LYS A 212 -9.44 -21.48 17.80
N ASP A 213 -9.12 -22.19 18.88
CA ASP A 213 -7.97 -23.10 18.99
C ASP A 213 -8.25 -24.50 18.39
N ASP A 214 -9.47 -24.77 17.95
CA ASP A 214 -9.82 -26.00 17.24
C ASP A 214 -9.29 -25.97 15.81
N ALA A 215 -8.48 -26.97 15.42
CA ALA A 215 -7.83 -26.99 14.11
C ALA A 215 -8.81 -26.95 12.92
N ARG A 216 -10.07 -27.36 13.11
CA ARG A 216 -11.11 -27.38 12.06
C ARG A 216 -11.61 -26.00 11.65
N VAL A 217 -11.33 -24.96 12.45
CA VAL A 217 -11.75 -23.58 12.13
C VAL A 217 -10.81 -22.89 11.14
N ILE A 218 -9.69 -23.53 10.79
CA ILE A 218 -8.63 -22.93 9.99
C ILE A 218 -8.98 -23.05 8.50
N HIS A 219 -9.06 -21.90 7.85
CA HIS A 219 -9.22 -21.78 6.40
C HIS A 219 -8.02 -21.04 5.82
N GLU A 220 -7.52 -21.50 4.67
CA GLU A 220 -6.49 -20.82 3.91
C GLU A 220 -7.12 -19.96 2.84
N VAL A 221 -6.76 -18.68 2.78
CA VAL A 221 -7.32 -17.70 1.85
C VAL A 221 -6.27 -17.34 0.82
N TYR A 222 -6.69 -17.36 -0.44
CA TYR A 222 -5.91 -16.94 -1.59
C TYR A 222 -6.66 -15.79 -2.27
N THR A 223 -6.00 -14.64 -2.38
CA THR A 223 -6.54 -13.50 -3.12
C THR A 223 -6.18 -13.67 -4.58
N ASN A 224 -7.18 -13.71 -5.45
CA ASN A 224 -7.02 -13.80 -6.88
C ASN A 224 -6.59 -12.45 -7.47
N PRO A 225 -6.00 -12.43 -8.68
CA PRO A 225 -5.65 -11.22 -9.42
C PRO A 225 -6.70 -10.11 -9.39
N ASP A 226 -7.98 -10.48 -9.53
CA ASP A 226 -9.13 -9.58 -9.59
C ASP A 226 -9.67 -9.11 -8.22
N GLY A 227 -9.04 -9.55 -7.13
CA GLY A 227 -9.42 -9.25 -5.75
C GLY A 227 -10.49 -10.17 -5.17
N THR A 228 -10.97 -11.16 -5.92
CA THR A 228 -11.82 -12.23 -5.37
C THR A 228 -11.01 -13.18 -4.50
N LEU A 229 -11.69 -14.00 -3.69
CA LEU A 229 -11.07 -14.96 -2.80
C LEU A 229 -11.38 -16.39 -3.22
N SER A 230 -10.35 -17.23 -3.19
CA SER A 230 -10.46 -18.68 -3.11
C SER A 230 -10.16 -19.10 -1.67
N ILE A 231 -11.07 -19.85 -1.06
CA ILE A 231 -11.01 -20.23 0.35
C ILE A 231 -10.89 -21.75 0.45
N LYS A 232 -9.85 -22.24 1.11
CA LYS A 232 -9.58 -23.67 1.30
C LYS A 232 -9.82 -24.08 2.74
N SER A 233 -10.57 -25.14 2.99
CA SER A 233 -10.63 -25.74 4.33
C SER A 233 -9.36 -26.54 4.61
N SER A 234 -8.75 -26.34 5.79
CA SER A 234 -7.55 -27.07 6.18
C SER A 234 -7.79 -28.54 6.53
N ASP A 235 -9.00 -28.91 6.98
CA ASP A 235 -9.31 -30.27 7.45
C ASP A 235 -9.68 -31.22 6.29
N ALA A 236 -10.39 -30.70 5.28
CA ALA A 236 -10.80 -31.45 4.08
C ALA A 236 -9.80 -31.39 2.92
N ASP A 237 -8.78 -30.53 2.99
CA ASP A 237 -7.83 -30.24 1.91
C ASP A 237 -8.51 -29.83 0.57
N GLY A 238 -9.68 -29.18 0.67
CA GLY A 238 -10.53 -28.79 -0.46
C GLY A 238 -11.01 -27.33 -0.41
N PHE A 239 -11.51 -26.82 -1.52
CA PHE A 239 -11.94 -25.42 -1.66
C PHE A 239 -13.45 -25.25 -1.46
N TRP A 240 -13.83 -24.13 -0.85
CA TRP A 240 -15.21 -23.69 -0.73
C TRP A 240 -15.79 -23.41 -2.11
N THR A 241 -16.92 -24.02 -2.38
CA THR A 241 -17.43 -24.21 -3.74
C THR A 241 -18.90 -23.80 -3.75
N SER A 242 -19.23 -22.64 -4.34
CA SER A 242 -20.63 -22.18 -4.47
C SER A 242 -21.30 -22.73 -5.72
N HIS A 243 -22.49 -23.30 -5.56
CA HIS A 243 -23.27 -23.87 -6.66
C HIS A 243 -24.48 -23.00 -7.05
N GLU A 244 -25.10 -23.29 -8.21
CA GLU A 244 -26.26 -22.56 -8.74
C GLU A 244 -27.48 -22.57 -7.82
N GLY A 245 -27.63 -23.57 -6.94
CA GLY A 245 -28.70 -23.60 -5.93
C GLY A 245 -28.42 -22.72 -4.69
N GLY A 246 -27.19 -22.20 -4.57
CA GLY A 246 -26.72 -21.39 -3.43
C GLY A 246 -26.13 -22.22 -2.30
N GLU A 247 -26.04 -23.54 -2.44
CA GLU A 247 -25.28 -24.42 -1.54
C GLU A 247 -23.78 -24.15 -1.65
N ILE A 248 -23.06 -24.43 -0.57
CA ILE A 248 -21.60 -24.34 -0.52
C ILE A 248 -21.04 -25.68 -0.03
N ASP A 249 -20.33 -26.35 -0.92
CA ASP A 249 -19.64 -27.61 -0.63
C ASP A 249 -18.13 -27.38 -0.52
N VAL A 250 -17.41 -28.43 -0.13
CA VAL A 250 -15.94 -28.46 -0.10
C VAL A 250 -15.43 -29.48 -1.12
N GLU A 251 -14.92 -29.01 -2.25
CA GLU A 251 -14.43 -29.89 -3.31
C GLU A 251 -12.92 -30.16 -3.15
N PRO A 252 -12.48 -31.43 -3.07
CA PRO A 252 -11.07 -31.78 -3.00
C PRO A 252 -10.39 -31.50 -4.34
N PHE A 253 -9.14 -31.05 -4.29
CA PHE A 253 -8.34 -30.86 -5.48
C PHE A 253 -7.79 -32.20 -5.98
N ALA A 254 -8.00 -32.57 -7.24
CA ALA A 254 -7.37 -33.75 -7.81
C ALA A 254 -5.85 -33.52 -7.88
N ASP A 255 -5.10 -34.27 -7.07
CA ASP A 255 -3.63 -34.30 -6.97
C ASP A 255 -2.95 -33.99 -8.31
N ASN A 256 -2.11 -32.94 -8.34
CA ASN A 256 -0.87 -32.84 -9.12
C ASN A 256 -0.15 -31.50 -8.81
N THR A 257 0.65 -31.54 -7.73
CA THR A 257 1.95 -30.86 -7.52
C THR A 257 2.25 -29.53 -8.26
N SER A 258 2.51 -28.52 -7.42
CA SER A 258 3.12 -27.19 -7.63
C SER A 258 2.17 -25.98 -7.55
N GLU A 259 2.53 -25.03 -6.68
CA GLU A 259 1.91 -23.70 -6.53
C GLU A 259 1.87 -22.91 -7.86
N GLN A 260 2.68 -23.30 -8.85
CA GLN A 260 2.70 -22.72 -10.20
C GLN A 260 1.50 -23.09 -11.08
N LYS A 261 0.65 -24.05 -10.67
CA LYS A 261 -0.52 -24.47 -11.46
C LYS A 261 -1.80 -23.68 -11.18
N LEU A 262 -1.86 -22.89 -10.10
CA LEU A 262 -2.94 -21.91 -9.90
C LEU A 262 -2.93 -20.84 -11.00
N ALA A 263 -1.74 -20.44 -11.46
CA ALA A 263 -1.57 -19.52 -12.58
C ALA A 263 -1.98 -20.13 -13.94
N THR A 264 -1.92 -21.46 -14.11
CA THR A 264 -2.30 -22.13 -15.38
C THR A 264 -3.79 -22.49 -15.46
N MET A 265 -4.58 -22.23 -14.42
CA MET A 265 -6.03 -22.48 -14.42
C MET A 265 -6.84 -21.42 -15.17
N GLU A 266 -6.23 -20.30 -15.55
CA GLU A 266 -6.90 -19.19 -16.24
C GLU A 266 -7.53 -19.55 -17.61
N ILE A 267 -7.25 -20.73 -18.21
CA ILE A 267 -7.59 -20.96 -19.63
C ILE A 267 -8.50 -22.18 -19.90
N LYS A 268 -8.82 -23.03 -18.91
CA LYS A 268 -9.77 -24.15 -19.11
C LYS A 268 -11.07 -23.97 -18.33
N LYS A 269 -11.97 -23.14 -18.88
CA LYS A 269 -13.43 -23.04 -18.58
C LYS A 269 -13.83 -22.43 -17.21
N GLY A 270 -13.71 -21.12 -17.08
CA GLY A 270 -14.82 -20.19 -16.80
C GLY A 270 -15.87 -20.34 -15.68
N ILE A 271 -15.89 -21.30 -14.73
CA ILE A 271 -17.01 -21.39 -13.75
C ILE A 271 -16.66 -21.69 -12.26
N PHE A 272 -15.42 -21.95 -11.86
CA PHE A 272 -15.19 -22.39 -10.47
C PHE A 272 -14.89 -21.26 -9.47
N GLN A 273 -15.98 -20.75 -8.88
CA GLN A 273 -16.20 -20.55 -7.43
C GLN A 273 -15.21 -19.65 -6.67
N THR A 274 -15.40 -18.36 -6.84
CA THR A 274 -14.72 -17.32 -6.08
C THR A 274 -15.72 -16.51 -5.26
N PHE A 275 -15.25 -15.99 -4.13
CA PHE A 275 -16.03 -15.13 -3.26
C PHE A 275 -15.57 -13.69 -3.42
N VAL A 276 -16.50 -12.76 -3.63
CA VAL A 276 -16.20 -11.32 -3.55
C VAL A 276 -16.27 -10.92 -2.07
N PRO A 277 -15.16 -10.53 -1.45
CA PRO A 277 -15.17 -10.05 -0.08
C PRO A 277 -15.64 -8.59 -0.04
N ILE A 278 -16.45 -8.26 0.95
CA ILE A 278 -17.00 -6.91 1.13
C ILE A 278 -16.67 -6.46 2.55
N LYS A 279 -15.92 -5.37 2.66
CA LYS A 279 -15.53 -4.78 3.94
C LYS A 279 -16.74 -4.19 4.65
N ILE A 280 -17.00 -4.62 5.88
CA ILE A 280 -18.05 -4.05 6.74
C ILE A 280 -17.42 -3.15 7.81
N SER A 281 -16.34 -3.61 8.43
CA SER A 281 -15.58 -2.86 9.44
C SER A 281 -14.09 -3.27 9.40
N SER A 282 -13.33 -3.00 10.47
CA SER A 282 -11.91 -3.35 10.55
C SER A 282 -11.63 -4.85 10.55
N ASN A 283 -12.53 -5.69 11.08
CA ASN A 283 -12.39 -7.14 11.10
C ASN A 283 -13.68 -7.91 10.73
N GLU A 284 -14.75 -7.22 10.34
CA GLU A 284 -15.99 -7.85 9.88
C GLU A 284 -16.11 -7.71 8.36
N ILE A 285 -16.44 -8.82 7.69
CA ILE A 285 -16.68 -8.87 6.25
C ILE A 285 -18.05 -9.50 5.97
N ALA A 286 -18.52 -9.30 4.74
CA ALA A 286 -19.49 -10.18 4.09
C ALA A 286 -18.82 -10.86 2.90
N LEU A 287 -19.28 -12.06 2.55
CA LEU A 287 -18.84 -12.78 1.35
C LEU A 287 -20.00 -12.87 0.37
N ARG A 288 -19.71 -12.67 -0.91
CA ARG A 288 -20.67 -12.86 -1.99
C ARG A 288 -20.19 -13.97 -2.91
N GLY A 289 -20.99 -15.01 -3.08
CA GLY A 289 -20.65 -16.16 -3.92
C GLY A 289 -20.95 -15.89 -5.40
N LEU A 290 -19.98 -16.20 -6.27
CA LEU A 290 -20.17 -16.22 -7.72
C LEU A 290 -20.52 -17.64 -8.21
N PRO A 291 -21.35 -17.78 -9.27
CA PRO A 291 -21.87 -16.72 -10.15
C PRO A 291 -23.19 -16.09 -9.68
N LEU A 292 -23.82 -16.59 -8.61
CA LEU A 292 -25.15 -16.14 -8.18
C LEU A 292 -25.22 -14.67 -7.76
N ASN A 293 -24.08 -14.06 -7.42
CA ASN A 293 -23.98 -12.68 -6.94
C ASN A 293 -24.85 -12.44 -5.70
N LYS A 294 -24.99 -13.47 -4.84
CA LYS A 294 -25.73 -13.44 -3.58
C LYS A 294 -24.80 -13.51 -2.39
N PHE A 295 -25.17 -12.85 -1.30
CA PHE A 295 -24.44 -12.87 -0.05
C PHE A 295 -24.57 -14.23 0.64
N CYS A 296 -23.45 -14.71 1.15
CA CYS A 296 -23.36 -15.93 1.92
C CYS A 296 -23.79 -15.67 3.36
N LEU A 297 -24.62 -16.56 3.90
CA LEU A 297 -25.27 -16.46 5.20
C LEU A 297 -25.30 -17.80 5.92
N ILE A 298 -25.42 -17.78 7.24
CA ILE A 298 -25.69 -18.99 8.03
C ILE A 298 -27.17 -19.28 8.07
N ASP A 299 -27.58 -20.41 7.50
CA ASP A 299 -28.97 -20.83 7.48
C ASP A 299 -29.47 -21.11 8.90
N GLY A 300 -30.64 -20.56 9.24
CA GLY A 300 -31.15 -20.60 10.60
C GLY A 300 -31.43 -22.00 11.13
N THR A 301 -31.81 -22.92 10.24
CA THR A 301 -32.26 -24.28 10.56
C THR A 301 -31.10 -25.28 10.50
N SER A 302 -30.41 -25.35 9.37
CA SER A 302 -29.29 -26.26 9.13
C SER A 302 -27.98 -25.76 9.74
N LYS A 303 -27.81 -24.46 10.00
CA LYS A 303 -26.51 -23.86 10.37
C LYS A 303 -25.44 -23.98 9.29
N GLU A 304 -25.83 -24.33 8.06
CA GLU A 304 -24.95 -24.40 6.90
C GLU A 304 -24.73 -23.00 6.31
N LEU A 305 -23.55 -22.78 5.74
CA LEU A 305 -23.24 -21.59 4.98
C LEU A 305 -23.82 -21.72 3.57
N VAL A 306 -24.66 -20.76 3.17
CA VAL A 306 -25.34 -20.75 1.86
C VAL A 306 -25.32 -19.35 1.25
N CYS A 307 -25.17 -19.21 -0.07
CA CYS A 307 -25.19 -17.92 -0.78
C CYS A 307 -26.60 -17.63 -1.34
N LYS A 308 -27.51 -17.23 -0.44
CA LYS A 308 -28.94 -17.00 -0.75
C LYS A 308 -29.46 -15.58 -0.46
N ALA A 309 -28.70 -14.73 0.24
CA ALA A 309 -29.16 -13.38 0.60
C ALA A 309 -28.94 -12.36 -0.53
N ASN A 310 -29.89 -11.43 -0.69
CA ASN A 310 -29.79 -10.33 -1.66
C ASN A 310 -29.20 -9.05 -1.05
N SER A 311 -29.04 -8.99 0.27
CA SER A 311 -28.53 -7.83 1.00
C SER A 311 -27.65 -8.27 2.17
N ILE A 312 -26.87 -7.34 2.70
CA ILE A 312 -26.05 -7.57 3.89
C ILE A 312 -26.97 -7.55 5.11
N LEU A 313 -27.03 -8.68 5.81
CA LEU A 313 -27.82 -8.90 7.02
C LEU A 313 -26.90 -9.27 8.18
N ARG A 314 -27.45 -9.51 9.38
CA ARG A 314 -26.64 -9.98 10.52
C ARG A 314 -26.04 -11.36 10.25
N GLU A 315 -26.77 -12.20 9.55
CA GLU A 315 -26.44 -13.58 9.22
C GLU A 315 -25.41 -13.71 8.10
N THR A 316 -25.18 -12.62 7.34
CA THR A 316 -24.19 -12.58 6.25
C THR A 316 -22.84 -12.02 6.69
N LYS A 317 -22.69 -11.71 7.98
CA LYS A 317 -21.52 -11.05 8.53
C LYS A 317 -20.63 -12.04 9.26
N PHE A 318 -19.34 -11.94 8.98
CA PHE A 318 -18.31 -12.79 9.54
C PHE A 318 -17.20 -11.93 10.11
N VAL A 319 -16.93 -12.11 11.40
CA VAL A 319 -15.69 -11.61 12.01
C VAL A 319 -14.56 -12.52 11.57
N VAL A 320 -13.55 -11.95 10.93
CA VAL A 320 -12.34 -12.65 10.51
C VAL A 320 -11.32 -12.56 11.63
N GLU A 321 -10.73 -13.68 11.98
CA GLU A 321 -9.64 -13.72 12.95
C GLU A 321 -8.44 -14.47 12.37
N GLU A 322 -7.24 -13.92 12.49
CA GLU A 322 -6.01 -14.58 12.05
C GLU A 322 -5.69 -15.78 12.96
N VAL A 323 -5.26 -16.91 12.38
CA VAL A 323 -4.95 -18.14 13.11
C VAL A 323 -3.46 -18.48 13.01
N VAL A 324 -2.65 -17.66 13.68
CA VAL A 324 -1.20 -17.82 13.83
C VAL A 324 -0.85 -17.70 15.32
N ILE A 325 0.04 -18.56 15.84
CA ILE A 325 0.47 -18.53 17.25
C ILE A 325 1.45 -17.39 17.46
N SER A 326 2.48 -17.32 16.63
CA SER A 326 3.53 -16.31 16.74
C SER A 326 4.16 -16.02 15.40
N ARG A 327 4.69 -14.80 15.29
CA ARG A 327 5.33 -14.29 14.08
C ARG A 327 6.64 -13.62 14.47
N GLU A 328 7.70 -13.99 13.78
CA GLU A 328 9.04 -13.42 13.95
C GLU A 328 9.46 -12.78 12.62
N VAL A 329 10.01 -11.57 12.69
CA VAL A 329 10.50 -10.79 11.55
C VAL A 329 12.01 -10.67 11.65
N SER A 330 12.69 -10.91 10.52
CA SER A 330 14.14 -10.86 10.40
C SER A 330 14.56 -10.46 8.99
N ASN A 331 15.86 -10.27 8.75
CA ASN A 331 16.44 -9.94 7.44
C ASN A 331 15.73 -8.75 6.78
N ILE A 332 15.56 -7.65 7.53
CA ILE A 332 14.95 -6.43 7.00
C ILE A 332 15.95 -5.73 6.10
N GLU A 333 15.60 -5.56 4.83
CA GLU A 333 16.41 -4.89 3.81
C GLU A 333 15.71 -3.63 3.33
N TYR A 334 16.34 -2.48 3.57
CA TYR A 334 15.80 -1.17 3.21
C TYR A 334 16.17 -0.77 1.78
N HIS A 335 15.16 -0.42 0.99
CA HIS A 335 15.31 0.02 -0.40
C HIS A 335 15.54 1.54 -0.44
N LEU A 336 16.76 1.97 -0.12
CA LEU A 336 17.09 3.41 0.02
C LEU A 336 16.93 4.22 -1.28
N ASP A 337 17.11 3.61 -2.45
CA ASP A 337 16.94 4.26 -3.75
C ASP A 337 15.49 4.64 -4.07
N ASP A 338 14.56 3.99 -3.36
CA ASP A 338 13.11 4.21 -3.41
C ASP A 338 12.60 5.04 -2.23
N ALA A 339 13.48 5.54 -1.38
CA ALA A 339 13.09 6.36 -0.26
C ALA A 339 12.67 7.78 -0.69
N ARG A 340 11.79 8.38 0.10
CA ARG A 340 11.34 9.77 -0.07
C ARG A 340 11.52 10.54 1.23
N ILE A 341 11.98 11.79 1.12
CA ILE A 341 12.02 12.76 2.22
C ILE A 341 11.01 13.86 1.91
N TYR A 342 10.18 14.21 2.89
CA TYR A 342 9.11 15.20 2.75
C TYR A 342 8.78 15.86 4.09
N ASP A 343 7.82 16.80 4.09
CA ASP A 343 7.40 17.59 5.26
C ASP A 343 8.57 18.27 6.00
N GLU A 344 9.54 18.76 5.23
CA GLU A 344 10.70 19.45 5.77
C GLU A 344 10.30 20.84 6.31
N ALA A 345 10.59 21.07 7.59
CA ALA A 345 10.33 22.34 8.25
C ALA A 345 11.49 22.74 9.16
N THR A 346 11.83 24.04 9.16
CA THR A 346 12.82 24.58 10.10
C THR A 346 12.21 24.72 11.50
N VAL A 347 12.91 24.21 12.51
CA VAL A 347 12.50 24.19 13.91
C VAL A 347 13.59 24.84 14.77
N VAL A 348 13.19 25.71 15.69
CA VAL A 348 14.07 26.25 16.74
C VAL A 348 14.08 25.29 17.91
N LEU A 349 15.24 24.66 18.16
CA LEU A 349 15.40 23.65 19.22
C LEU A 349 15.75 24.28 20.58
N SER A 350 16.46 25.41 20.57
CA SER A 350 16.88 26.12 21.78
C SER A 350 17.19 27.58 21.47
N THR A 351 17.04 28.47 22.45
CA THR A 351 17.34 29.91 22.33
C THR A 351 18.09 30.39 23.56
N ASN A 352 19.19 31.10 23.33
CA ASN A 352 19.98 31.77 24.36
C ASN A 352 20.06 33.27 24.06
N ILE A 353 20.10 34.09 25.11
CA ILE A 353 20.23 35.55 24.99
C ILE A 353 21.47 35.98 25.76
N ILE A 354 22.33 36.76 25.10
CA ILE A 354 23.59 37.27 25.65
C ILE A 354 23.62 38.79 25.50
N HIS A 355 24.08 39.48 26.53
CA HIS A 355 24.24 40.93 26.51
C HIS A 355 25.73 41.28 26.54
N ASN A 356 26.18 42.07 25.57
CA ASN A 356 27.48 42.72 25.61
C ASN A 356 27.27 44.21 25.88
N THR A 357 27.48 44.61 27.14
CA THR A 357 27.42 46.01 27.59
C THR A 357 28.78 46.69 27.58
N SER A 358 29.82 46.03 27.04
CA SER A 358 31.16 46.60 26.94
C SER A 358 31.39 47.27 25.58
N GLU A 359 32.40 48.12 25.53
CA GLU A 359 32.83 48.82 24.31
C GLU A 359 33.61 47.91 23.33
N ASN A 360 33.92 46.68 23.72
CA ASN A 360 34.66 45.71 22.89
C ASN A 360 33.83 44.46 22.60
N ALA A 361 34.10 43.79 21.48
CA ALA A 361 33.54 42.47 21.24
C ALA A 361 34.16 41.47 22.22
N PHE A 362 33.38 40.48 22.66
CA PHE A 362 33.94 39.33 23.39
C PHE A 362 33.47 38.02 22.76
N THR A 363 34.33 37.02 22.81
CA THR A 363 33.98 35.64 22.44
C THR A 363 33.60 34.87 23.69
N THR A 364 32.49 34.15 23.62
CA THR A 364 32.05 33.27 24.71
C THR A 364 31.60 31.93 24.15
N GLU A 365 31.84 30.89 24.93
CA GLU A 365 31.22 29.59 24.74
C GLU A 365 29.81 29.62 25.35
N TYR A 366 28.86 28.97 24.68
CA TYR A 366 27.52 28.76 25.20
C TYR A 366 27.04 27.35 24.90
N SER A 367 26.32 26.77 25.86
CA SER A 367 25.72 25.45 25.75
C SER A 367 24.25 25.56 25.36
N PHE A 368 23.84 24.80 24.35
CA PHE A 368 22.44 24.52 24.07
C PHE A 368 22.06 23.18 24.67
N ARG A 369 20.95 23.16 25.39
CA ARG A 369 20.25 21.94 25.78
C ARG A 369 18.97 21.84 24.97
N PHE A 370 18.75 20.67 24.38
CA PHE A 370 17.55 20.38 23.61
C PHE A 370 17.24 18.88 23.68
N VAL A 371 16.00 18.54 23.36
CA VAL A 371 15.54 17.16 23.27
C VAL A 371 15.58 16.74 21.80
N ASP A 372 16.44 15.78 21.48
CA ASP A 372 16.41 15.08 20.19
C ASP A 372 15.26 14.08 20.21
N LYS A 373 14.23 14.33 19.40
CA LYS A 373 13.03 13.49 19.30
C LYS A 373 13.04 12.75 17.98
N ARG A 374 12.87 11.43 18.03
CA ARG A 374 12.79 10.55 16.87
C ARG A 374 11.49 9.76 16.93
N ILE A 375 10.84 9.60 15.78
CA ILE A 375 9.67 8.74 15.63
C ILE A 375 9.98 7.71 14.57
N SER A 376 9.68 6.45 14.86
CA SER A 376 9.86 5.32 13.96
C SER A 376 8.59 4.49 13.91
N ARG A 377 8.17 4.10 12.72
CA ARG A 377 6.99 3.26 12.50
C ARG A 377 7.25 2.32 11.33
N TRP A 378 6.96 1.04 11.50
CA TRP A 378 6.98 0.05 10.44
C TRP A 378 5.54 -0.40 10.14
N THR A 379 5.18 -0.51 8.87
CA THR A 379 3.90 -1.04 8.40
C THR A 379 4.15 -2.09 7.32
N ASN A 380 3.18 -2.97 7.10
CA ASN A 380 3.15 -3.93 5.99
C ASN A 380 2.03 -3.60 4.99
N GLY A 381 1.90 -4.38 3.91
CA GLY A 381 1.05 -4.15 2.74
C GLY A 381 -0.46 -4.14 2.96
N GLY A 382 -0.94 -4.17 4.20
CA GLY A 382 -2.34 -3.85 4.52
C GLY A 382 -3.29 -5.04 4.54
N SER A 383 -2.88 -6.19 5.06
CA SER A 383 -3.84 -7.18 5.55
C SER A 383 -4.79 -6.52 6.57
N LEU A 384 -6.05 -6.94 6.59
CA LEU A 384 -7.00 -6.59 7.65
C LEU A 384 -6.28 -6.62 9.01
N GLY A 385 -6.42 -5.54 9.81
CA GLY A 385 -5.63 -5.26 11.02
C GLY A 385 -5.85 -6.25 12.16
N LEU A 386 -5.57 -7.52 11.92
CA LEU A 386 -5.68 -8.65 12.82
C LEU A 386 -4.36 -8.69 13.60
N GLY A 387 -4.29 -7.81 14.60
CA GLY A 387 -3.08 -7.48 15.37
C GLY A 387 -2.50 -8.65 16.16
N VAL A 388 -1.80 -9.56 15.48
CA VAL A 388 -0.81 -10.45 16.10
C VAL A 388 0.49 -9.66 16.18
N PRO A 389 0.96 -9.31 17.39
CA PRO A 389 2.26 -8.66 17.55
C PRO A 389 3.36 -9.52 16.94
N VAL A 390 4.32 -8.88 16.28
CA VAL A 390 5.49 -9.54 15.71
C VAL A 390 6.68 -9.38 16.64
N ASN A 391 7.55 -10.38 16.70
CA ASN A 391 8.86 -10.24 17.32
C ASN A 391 9.87 -9.85 16.23
N ILE A 392 10.38 -8.62 16.27
CA ILE A 392 11.43 -8.15 15.38
C ILE A 392 12.77 -8.56 15.99
N LYS A 393 13.54 -9.40 15.29
CA LYS A 393 14.87 -9.82 15.73
C LYS A 393 15.89 -8.69 15.70
N SER A 394 15.92 -7.96 14.58
CA SER A 394 16.85 -6.86 14.33
C SER A 394 16.28 -6.00 13.21
N ALA A 395 16.02 -4.73 13.49
CA ALA A 395 15.68 -3.72 12.51
C ALA A 395 16.62 -2.52 12.68
N GLY A 396 17.42 -2.21 11.66
CA GLY A 396 18.12 -0.93 11.64
C GLY A 396 17.12 0.24 11.62
N ILE A 397 17.52 1.43 12.07
CA ILE A 397 16.64 2.59 12.09
C ILE A 397 17.10 3.59 11.01
N PRO A 398 16.37 3.74 9.90
CA PRO A 398 16.63 4.79 8.93
C PRO A 398 16.50 6.18 9.56
N LEU A 399 17.52 7.03 9.34
CA LEU A 399 17.57 8.42 9.78
C LEU A 399 17.94 9.35 8.62
N ILE A 400 17.28 10.51 8.59
CA ILE A 400 17.60 11.58 7.66
C ILE A 400 18.87 12.30 8.13
N THR A 401 19.81 12.49 7.21
CA THR A 401 21.05 13.25 7.41
C THR A 401 21.18 14.32 6.32
N GLU A 402 22.24 15.13 6.39
CA GLU A 402 22.54 16.09 5.32
C GLU A 402 22.86 15.40 3.98
N ASN A 403 23.33 14.15 4.02
CA ASN A 403 23.77 13.38 2.86
C ASN A 403 22.73 12.32 2.41
N GLY A 404 21.47 12.47 2.83
CA GLY A 404 20.41 11.49 2.56
C GLY A 404 20.14 10.59 3.76
N ILE A 405 19.54 9.43 3.51
CA ILE A 405 19.10 8.50 4.56
C ILE A 405 20.21 7.49 4.85
N VAL A 406 20.51 7.30 6.14
CA VAL A 406 21.43 6.27 6.62
C VAL A 406 20.74 5.35 7.61
N ILE A 407 21.15 4.09 7.66
CA ILE A 407 20.69 3.15 8.69
C ILE A 407 21.57 3.31 9.92
N SER A 408 20.97 3.54 11.09
CA SER A 408 21.69 3.69 12.36
C SER A 408 20.94 3.05 13.51
N GLY A 409 21.65 2.61 14.55
CA GLY A 409 21.02 1.92 15.68
C GLY A 409 20.31 0.62 15.26
N GLU A 410 19.61 0.02 16.20
CA GLU A 410 18.90 -1.24 16.00
C GLU A 410 17.71 -1.31 16.96
N PHE A 411 16.59 -1.83 16.48
CA PHE A 411 15.44 -2.21 17.27
C PHE A 411 15.29 -3.74 17.30
N THR A 412 15.13 -4.26 18.51
CA THR A 412 14.79 -5.67 18.78
C THR A 412 13.66 -5.71 19.78
N GLY A 413 12.63 -6.50 19.52
CA GLY A 413 11.55 -6.72 20.47
C GLY A 413 10.18 -6.93 19.82
N THR A 414 9.17 -7.03 20.67
CA THR A 414 7.78 -7.14 20.25
C THR A 414 7.28 -5.80 19.70
N TYR A 415 6.59 -5.86 18.56
CA TYR A 415 6.09 -4.71 17.84
C TYR A 415 4.71 -5.00 17.23
N GLU A 416 3.82 -4.02 17.27
CA GLU A 416 2.55 -4.07 16.53
C GLU A 416 2.68 -3.23 15.27
N TRP A 417 2.38 -3.81 14.11
CA TRP A 417 2.46 -3.10 12.83
C TRP A 417 1.66 -1.79 12.87
N GLY A 418 2.30 -0.70 12.47
CA GLY A 418 1.71 0.64 12.47
C GLY A 418 1.79 1.39 13.80
N GLU A 419 2.28 0.77 14.88
CA GLU A 419 2.54 1.47 16.13
C GLU A 419 3.72 2.44 15.98
N SER A 420 3.57 3.69 16.41
CA SER A 420 4.69 4.64 16.41
C SER A 420 5.53 4.50 17.69
N LYS A 421 6.84 4.23 17.54
CA LYS A 421 7.80 4.33 18.64
C LYS A 421 8.41 5.73 18.67
N THR A 422 8.45 6.34 19.84
CA THR A 422 9.09 7.65 20.05
C THR A 422 10.30 7.46 20.95
N GLU A 423 11.46 7.90 20.50
CA GLU A 423 12.69 7.97 21.27
C GLU A 423 13.02 9.46 21.54
N THR A 424 13.38 9.78 22.78
CA THR A 424 13.79 11.13 23.18
C THR A 424 15.09 11.08 23.95
N ASN A 425 16.08 11.87 23.52
CA ASN A 425 17.37 11.97 24.18
C ASN A 425 17.70 13.44 24.45
N GLU A 426 18.04 13.79 25.70
CA GLU A 426 18.57 15.11 26.01
C GLU A 426 20.00 15.23 25.48
N LYS A 427 20.26 16.29 24.71
CA LYS A 427 21.58 16.59 24.16
C LYS A 427 22.04 17.95 24.63
N GLU A 428 23.35 18.05 24.86
CA GLU A 428 24.05 19.29 25.14
C GLU A 428 25.12 19.51 24.06
N MET A 429 25.14 20.70 23.47
CA MET A 429 26.15 21.10 22.48
C MET A 429 26.71 22.47 22.83
N THR A 430 28.03 22.63 22.72
CA THR A 430 28.70 23.91 22.92
C THR A 430 29.05 24.57 21.59
N TYR A 431 28.89 25.89 21.53
CA TYR A 431 29.28 26.70 20.39
C TYR A 431 30.00 27.95 20.87
N ASN A 432 30.98 28.40 20.07
CA ASN A 432 31.71 29.63 20.31
C ASN A 432 31.19 30.72 19.36
N THR A 433 30.80 31.87 19.90
CA THR A 433 30.44 33.04 19.09
C THR A 433 31.03 34.33 19.66
N SER A 434 31.25 35.30 18.77
CA SER A 434 31.69 36.64 19.13
C SER A 434 30.49 37.59 19.15
N VAL A 435 30.24 38.21 20.32
CA VAL A 435 29.14 39.16 20.51
C VAL A 435 29.66 40.59 20.34
N PRO A 436 29.14 41.38 19.38
CA PRO A 436 29.59 42.77 19.15
C PRO A 436 29.40 43.69 20.37
N PRO A 437 30.17 44.78 20.48
CA PRO A 437 30.00 45.79 21.53
C PRO A 437 28.58 46.34 21.60
N MET A 438 28.09 46.67 22.80
CA MET A 438 26.81 47.36 23.01
C MET A 438 25.61 46.69 22.31
N THR A 439 25.59 45.35 22.26
CA THR A 439 24.50 44.59 21.63
C THR A 439 23.94 43.49 22.53
N GLN A 440 22.66 43.20 22.34
CA GLN A 440 22.02 41.98 22.81
C GLN A 440 22.00 40.99 21.64
N ALA A 441 22.72 39.88 21.78
CA ALA A 441 22.67 38.75 20.86
C ALA A 441 21.60 37.76 21.28
N THR A 442 20.73 37.38 20.35
CA THR A 442 19.83 36.23 20.47
C THR A 442 20.39 35.13 19.59
N ILE A 443 20.79 34.02 20.19
CA ILE A 443 21.39 32.89 19.50
C ILE A 443 20.41 31.73 19.54
N ARG A 444 20.02 31.24 18.37
CA ARG A 444 19.09 30.12 18.20
C ARG A 444 19.82 28.91 17.66
N LEU A 445 19.60 27.75 18.26
CA LEU A 445 19.90 26.47 17.66
C LEU A 445 18.70 26.09 16.78
N VAL A 446 18.92 26.01 15.48
CA VAL A 446 17.91 25.63 14.49
C VAL A 446 18.27 24.29 13.85
N SER A 447 17.24 23.56 13.44
CA SER A 447 17.39 22.29 12.74
C SER A 447 16.24 22.11 11.77
N THR A 448 16.40 21.24 10.79
CA THR A 448 15.30 20.79 9.94
C THR A 448 14.67 19.55 10.56
N SER A 449 13.36 19.57 10.79
CA SER A 449 12.56 18.35 10.98
C SER A 449 12.13 17.86 9.61
N GLY A 450 12.26 16.56 9.34
CA GLY A 450 11.75 15.96 8.11
C GLY A 450 11.15 14.59 8.38
N THR A 451 10.28 14.16 7.47
CA THR A 451 9.72 12.80 7.43
C THR A 451 10.39 12.02 6.31
N CYS A 452 10.73 10.77 6.55
CA CYS A 452 11.19 9.85 5.52
C CYS A 452 10.31 8.61 5.45
N ASP A 453 10.05 8.16 4.23
CA ASP A 453 9.44 6.88 3.94
C ASP A 453 10.47 6.02 3.20
N VAL A 454 10.72 4.81 3.70
CA VAL A 454 11.68 3.86 3.13
C VAL A 454 11.00 2.51 2.93
N PRO A 455 10.78 2.06 1.70
CA PRO A 455 10.29 0.71 1.43
C PRO A 455 11.30 -0.34 1.91
N PHE A 456 10.82 -1.51 2.33
CA PHE A 456 11.69 -2.59 2.75
C PHE A 456 11.08 -3.98 2.47
N SER A 457 11.96 -4.95 2.28
CA SER A 457 11.64 -6.37 2.28
C SER A 457 12.09 -7.03 3.58
N TYR A 458 11.50 -8.17 3.93
CA TYR A 458 11.78 -8.86 5.18
C TYR A 458 11.41 -10.35 5.14
N SER A 459 12.06 -11.15 5.96
CA SER A 459 11.70 -12.56 6.20
C SER A 459 10.74 -12.69 7.37
N VAL A 460 9.67 -13.45 7.17
CA VAL A 460 8.69 -13.80 8.20
C VAL A 460 8.82 -15.27 8.55
N ARG A 461 8.87 -15.59 9.84
CA ARG A 461 8.73 -16.95 10.38
C ARG A 461 7.46 -17.03 11.21
N GLU A 462 6.54 -17.89 10.81
CA GLU A 462 5.27 -18.13 11.52
C GLU A 462 5.24 -19.50 12.17
N VAL A 463 4.67 -19.55 13.37
CA VAL A 463 4.29 -20.79 14.03
C VAL A 463 2.78 -20.91 14.00
N HIS A 464 2.29 -22.01 13.44
CA HIS A 464 0.88 -22.28 13.30
C HIS A 464 0.33 -23.11 14.48
N VAL A 465 -0.99 -23.10 14.64
CA VAL A 465 -1.72 -23.89 15.65
C VAL A 465 -1.57 -25.40 15.49
N ASP A 466 -1.27 -25.89 14.28
CA ASP A 466 -0.96 -27.30 14.01
C ASP A 466 0.51 -27.66 14.32
N GLY A 467 1.30 -26.71 14.85
CA GLY A 467 2.72 -26.87 15.15
C GLY A 467 3.65 -26.71 13.94
N LYS A 468 3.12 -26.52 12.72
CA LYS A 468 3.96 -26.25 11.55
C LYS A 468 4.63 -24.89 11.68
N THR A 469 5.85 -24.81 11.17
CA THR A 469 6.56 -23.55 10.98
C THR A 469 6.70 -23.27 9.50
N VAL A 470 6.35 -22.06 9.08
CA VAL A 470 6.54 -21.61 7.70
C VAL A 470 7.44 -20.38 7.70
N VAL A 471 8.32 -20.29 6.71
CA VAL A 471 9.19 -19.14 6.49
C VAL A 471 9.01 -18.67 5.06
N TYR A 472 8.81 -17.38 4.88
CA TYR A 472 8.65 -16.76 3.56
C TYR A 472 9.15 -15.31 3.60
N THR A 473 9.40 -14.74 2.42
CA THR A 473 9.85 -13.36 2.26
C THR A 473 8.68 -12.48 1.83
N MET A 474 8.62 -11.28 2.38
CA MET A 474 7.67 -10.24 2.04
C MET A 474 8.40 -9.02 1.48
N ASP A 475 7.78 -8.33 0.54
CA ASP A 475 8.33 -7.13 -0.12
C ASP A 475 7.26 -6.04 -0.27
N ASP A 476 6.63 -5.75 0.87
CA ASP A 476 5.50 -4.84 1.02
C ASP A 476 5.67 -3.86 2.20
N GLY A 477 6.82 -3.88 2.88
CA GLY A 477 7.10 -3.11 4.09
C GLY A 477 7.31 -1.61 3.82
N LEU A 478 6.82 -0.74 4.72
CA LEU A 478 7.14 0.69 4.77
C LEU A 478 7.66 1.08 6.14
N TYR A 479 8.83 1.70 6.19
CA TYR A 479 9.27 2.44 7.36
C TYR A 479 8.97 3.91 7.18
N THR A 480 8.29 4.52 8.15
CA THR A 480 8.13 5.96 8.28
C THR A 480 8.94 6.46 9.47
N GLY A 481 9.88 7.37 9.23
CA GLY A 481 10.73 7.98 10.25
C GLY A 481 10.59 9.50 10.29
N ILE A 482 10.65 10.10 11.49
CA ILE A 482 10.74 11.55 11.68
C ILE A 482 11.93 11.84 12.60
N ASN A 483 12.84 12.71 12.17
CA ASN A 483 13.96 13.16 12.99
C ASN A 483 14.41 14.58 12.65
N PHE A 484 15.15 15.18 13.58
CA PHE A 484 15.87 16.43 13.38
C PHE A 484 17.22 16.17 12.68
N TYR A 485 17.59 17.05 11.75
CA TYR A 485 18.87 17.01 11.03
C TYR A 485 19.28 18.42 10.57
N LYS A 486 20.48 18.59 9.98
CA LYS A 486 21.04 19.90 9.59
C LYS A 486 21.07 20.91 10.75
N LEU A 487 21.72 20.56 11.86
CA LEU A 487 21.81 21.46 13.02
C LEU A 487 22.71 22.66 12.72
N GLN A 488 22.20 23.86 12.95
CA GLN A 488 22.91 25.12 12.68
C GLN A 488 22.60 26.15 13.77
N THR A 489 23.49 27.14 13.91
CA THR A 489 23.28 28.26 14.83
C THR A 489 22.99 29.54 14.06
N GLN A 490 21.97 30.28 14.50
CA GLN A 490 21.64 31.61 13.98
C GLN A 490 21.83 32.64 15.08
N MET A 491 22.47 33.77 14.76
CA MET A 491 22.67 34.87 15.70
C MET A 491 22.03 36.15 15.14
N GLU A 492 21.14 36.74 15.92
CA GLU A 492 20.56 38.06 15.67
C GLU A 492 21.03 39.02 16.77
N THR A 493 21.51 40.20 16.40
CA THR A 493 21.95 41.22 17.36
C THR A 493 21.08 42.46 17.25
N LYS A 494 20.73 43.04 18.39
CA LYS A 494 20.12 44.38 18.45
C LYS A 494 20.93 45.31 19.37
N PRO A 495 21.02 46.62 19.07
CA PRO A 495 21.64 47.58 19.98
C PRO A 495 21.00 47.56 21.37
N ILE A 496 21.81 47.73 22.41
CA ILE A 496 21.36 47.93 23.80
C ILE A 496 21.21 49.40 24.11
#